data_AF-A0A1A8A5L6-F1
#
_entry.id   AF-A0A1A8A5L6-F1
#
_cell.length_a   1.000
_cell.length_b   1.000
_cell.length_c   1.000
_cell.angle_alpha   90.00
_cell.angle_beta   90.00
_cell.angle_gamma   90.00
#
_symmetry.space_group_name_H-M   'P 1'
#
loop_
_entity.id
_entity.type
_entity.pdbx_description
1 polymer ?
#
loop_
_entity_poly.entity_id
_entity_poly.type
_entity_poly.pdbx_seq_one_letter_code
_entity_poly.pdbx_strand_id
1 'polypeptide(L)'
;LENDRYDSTAQVYQENQNTMASPPVPGFTCQTNRKGNSAPVWDSGAGRSGRSRSDSECNAAPTAKSLARLCSRDKDERTTALEELSQKVLVCLGLDRPGSAQLSKEVLLHLLRLSSLCPLKEVRMKATELLRTAQEEGINVPRALASGPSAFIPAKELLIDGPNQDILIESFLSLGRVDHLTMVMALHPAYLSCYQRTQHALLELDGPLPCHWRHYIAILAAARHHCAYLVHQHSAGFLEAGGEEGWLCSLRHAPTKLRSLQTLNKLLAHRPWLITQQHIQELVSPGAEPRWSLAELIHAVILMAHTHSLCSFVWGCGLNPEPDHVGGYTFQPSSPGHLPRSPHSPAHEDGRPELVDGEVEVELLMKRMVELQQQQECTQEEMVTRFERERSESIPTALVRGAPPGLVLCLVEEPEFRYEDFAPRGEQSPHIMRAQDYSWEDHGFSLVNRLLPDMGQLLDEKFQVVSGLTYHRMAMHEDVDTCTLRKALWNYIHCLYGIRYDDYDYGGVNVLLERSLKVFVKTMACHPEQTTARIYHAFWRHFRHSEKVHANLIVMEARLQAALLYTLRAITYYMR
;
A
#
# COMPACT_ATOMS: atom_id res chain seq x y z
N LEU A 1 -0.09 76.51 14.21
CA LEU A 1 -0.73 76.60 15.53
C LEU A 1 -1.19 75.18 15.87
N GLU A 2 -0.59 74.36 16.71
CA GLU A 2 0.62 74.28 17.57
C GLU A 2 0.68 72.75 17.86
N ASN A 3 1.80 72.04 17.64
CA ASN A 3 2.84 71.70 18.65
C ASN A 3 2.25 71.17 19.98
N ASP A 4 2.70 70.10 20.64
CA ASP A 4 3.91 69.28 20.63
C ASP A 4 3.65 68.07 21.56
N ARG A 5 4.36 66.95 21.38
CA ARG A 5 5.23 66.37 22.43
C ARG A 5 5.98 65.10 21.97
N TYR A 6 7.27 65.33 21.67
CA TYR A 6 8.46 64.66 22.19
C TYR A 6 8.68 63.14 22.02
N ASP A 7 9.43 62.87 20.95
CA ASP A 7 10.73 62.18 20.82
C ASP A 7 11.50 61.53 22.00
N SER A 8 12.31 60.55 21.58
CA SER A 8 13.58 60.02 22.13
C SER A 8 13.51 59.04 23.32
N THR A 9 14.09 57.83 23.23
CA THR A 9 15.55 57.62 23.12
C THR A 9 15.90 56.19 22.70
N ALA A 10 16.99 56.07 21.94
CA ALA A 10 17.65 54.83 21.59
C ALA A 10 18.80 54.49 22.57
N GLN A 11 19.15 53.19 22.60
CA GLN A 11 20.50 52.62 22.81
C GLN A 11 21.08 52.43 24.24
N VAL A 12 21.36 51.14 24.55
CA VAL A 12 22.70 50.54 24.79
C VAL A 12 23.01 49.87 26.17
N TYR A 13 23.62 48.65 26.06
CA TYR A 13 24.38 47.81 27.03
C TYR A 13 23.64 47.12 28.18
N GLN A 14 24.05 45.96 28.73
CA GLN A 14 24.82 44.74 28.38
C GLN A 14 24.69 43.85 29.64
N GLU A 15 24.86 42.53 29.51
CA GLU A 15 25.19 41.57 30.58
C GLU A 15 24.21 41.32 31.75
N ASN A 16 23.69 40.08 31.82
CA ASN A 16 24.26 39.13 32.79
C ASN A 16 23.81 37.67 32.54
N GLN A 17 24.82 36.82 32.43
CA GLN A 17 24.79 35.37 32.52
C GLN A 17 24.47 34.93 33.95
N ASN A 18 23.73 33.81 34.12
CA ASN A 18 24.25 32.67 34.88
C ASN A 18 23.40 31.39 34.80
N THR A 19 24.07 30.34 34.28
CA THR A 19 24.17 28.96 34.78
C THR A 19 22.93 28.14 35.19
N MET A 20 22.72 27.01 34.51
CA MET A 20 22.82 25.68 35.13
C MET A 20 23.45 24.66 34.16
N ALA A 21 24.36 23.85 34.70
CA ALA A 21 25.28 22.96 34.00
C ALA A 21 24.74 21.53 33.83
N SER A 22 25.28 20.80 32.85
CA SER A 22 25.24 19.32 32.77
C SER A 22 26.55 18.82 32.13
N PRO A 23 27.10 17.66 32.54
CA PRO A 23 28.52 17.31 32.34
C PRO A 23 28.80 16.58 31.00
N PRO A 24 30.07 16.54 30.53
CA PRO A 24 30.41 16.04 29.20
C PRO A 24 30.88 14.57 29.18
N VAL A 25 30.67 13.91 28.03
CA VAL A 25 31.19 12.58 27.66
C VAL A 25 32.50 12.77 26.88
N PRO A 26 33.58 12.00 27.16
CA PRO A 26 34.85 12.19 26.48
C PRO A 26 34.93 11.42 25.15
N GLY A 27 35.30 12.13 24.09
CA GLY A 27 35.72 11.57 22.81
C GLY A 27 37.18 11.12 22.83
N PHE A 28 37.47 10.00 22.18
CA PHE A 28 38.83 9.49 22.00
C PHE A 28 39.34 9.77 20.59
N THR A 29 40.49 10.46 20.55
CA THR A 29 41.31 10.76 19.39
C THR A 29 42.20 9.59 18.97
N CYS A 30 42.38 9.48 17.65
CA CYS A 30 43.28 8.58 16.96
C CYS A 30 44.77 8.90 17.23
N GLN A 31 45.60 7.89 17.50
CA GLN A 31 47.06 7.97 17.37
C GLN A 31 47.62 6.71 16.71
N THR A 32 48.32 6.93 15.61
CA THR A 32 49.18 6.00 14.89
C THR A 32 50.61 6.03 15.46
N ASN A 33 51.26 4.88 15.66
CA ASN A 33 52.71 4.74 15.39
C ASN A 33 53.23 3.29 15.33
N ARG A 34 53.57 2.87 14.09
CA ARG A 34 54.81 2.22 13.60
C ARG A 34 55.79 1.54 14.58
N LYS A 35 56.13 0.27 14.30
CA LYS A 35 57.41 -0.29 13.72
C LYS A 35 57.84 -1.63 14.36
N GLY A 36 58.27 -2.58 13.53
CA GLY A 36 59.12 -3.71 13.94
C GLY A 36 59.15 -4.88 12.95
N ASN A 37 60.15 -4.91 12.06
CA ASN A 37 60.46 -5.95 11.06
C ASN A 37 60.75 -7.34 11.66
N SER A 38 60.45 -8.42 10.91
CA SER A 38 61.44 -9.29 10.24
C SER A 38 60.82 -10.63 9.80
N ALA A 39 60.95 -11.00 8.53
CA ALA A 39 60.78 -12.37 8.03
C ALA A 39 62.02 -13.23 8.37
N PRO A 40 61.91 -14.57 8.45
CA PRO A 40 62.26 -15.39 7.28
C PRO A 40 61.50 -16.74 7.10
N VAL A 41 61.41 -17.15 5.83
CA VAL A 41 61.66 -18.49 5.23
C VAL A 41 60.83 -19.73 5.65
N TRP A 42 60.41 -20.46 4.61
CA TRP A 42 59.66 -21.72 4.58
C TRP A 42 60.34 -22.92 5.25
N ASP A 43 59.56 -23.81 5.89
CA ASP A 43 59.56 -25.24 5.54
C ASP A 43 58.30 -25.98 6.08
N SER A 44 58.12 -27.16 5.51
CA SER A 44 56.96 -28.04 5.37
C SER A 44 56.55 -28.82 6.64
N GLY A 45 55.27 -29.21 6.74
CA GLY A 45 54.89 -30.40 7.53
C GLY A 45 53.62 -30.32 8.40
N ALA A 46 52.53 -30.88 7.86
CA ALA A 46 51.42 -31.60 8.53
C ALA A 46 50.92 -31.20 9.93
N GLY A 47 49.61 -30.88 10.03
CA GLY A 47 48.84 -31.11 11.27
C GLY A 47 47.60 -30.24 11.49
N ARG A 48 46.43 -30.78 11.09
CA ARG A 48 45.06 -30.57 11.63
C ARG A 48 44.67 -29.24 12.31
N SER A 49 43.69 -28.55 11.73
CA SER A 49 42.53 -27.93 12.43
C SER A 49 41.61 -27.32 11.37
N GLY A 50 40.44 -27.91 11.09
CA GLY A 50 39.20 -27.38 11.67
C GLY A 50 38.36 -26.67 10.60
N ARG A 51 37.90 -27.40 9.57
CA ARG A 51 36.88 -26.89 8.63
C ARG A 51 35.57 -26.75 9.41
N SER A 52 35.14 -25.51 9.64
CA SER A 52 33.74 -25.20 9.94
C SER A 52 32.89 -25.75 8.81
N ARG A 53 32.05 -26.74 9.12
CA ARG A 53 31.00 -27.24 8.23
C ARG A 53 30.12 -26.06 7.83
N SER A 54 30.21 -25.69 6.56
CA SER A 54 29.10 -25.03 5.87
C SER A 54 27.91 -26.00 5.90
N ASP A 55 26.78 -25.55 6.43
CA ASP A 55 25.52 -26.27 6.33
C ASP A 55 25.23 -26.54 4.85
N SER A 56 25.36 -27.82 4.47
CA SER A 56 25.02 -28.29 3.14
C SER A 56 23.50 -28.37 3.09
N GLU A 57 22.87 -27.33 2.54
CA GLU A 57 21.44 -27.37 2.19
C GLU A 57 21.15 -28.63 1.36
N CYS A 58 20.12 -29.36 1.76
CA CYS A 58 19.72 -30.59 1.09
C CYS A 58 19.14 -30.23 -0.29
N ASN A 59 19.76 -30.70 -1.37
CA ASN A 59 19.27 -30.60 -2.76
C ASN A 59 17.89 -31.26 -3.00
N ALA A 60 17.22 -31.76 -1.95
CA ALA A 60 15.89 -32.38 -2.00
C ALA A 60 14.74 -31.42 -1.64
N ALA A 61 15.02 -30.18 -1.23
CA ALA A 61 13.97 -29.21 -0.90
C ALA A 61 13.14 -28.83 -2.15
N PRO A 62 11.80 -28.63 -2.01
CA PRO A 62 10.97 -28.07 -3.07
C PRO A 62 11.57 -26.76 -3.60
N THR A 63 11.79 -26.68 -4.91
CA THR A 63 12.31 -25.49 -5.58
C THR A 63 11.14 -24.62 -6.08
N ALA A 64 11.39 -23.33 -6.31
CA ALA A 64 10.44 -22.43 -6.99
C ALA A 64 9.89 -23.04 -8.31
N LYS A 65 10.75 -23.77 -9.05
CA LYS A 65 10.36 -24.48 -10.29
C LYS A 65 9.36 -25.62 -10.05
N SER A 66 9.47 -26.38 -8.96
CA SER A 66 8.47 -27.43 -8.65
C SER A 66 7.11 -26.85 -8.27
N LEU A 67 7.08 -25.64 -7.74
CA LEU A 67 5.85 -24.96 -7.33
C LEU A 67 5.17 -24.29 -8.53
N ALA A 68 5.92 -23.84 -9.53
CA ALA A 68 5.37 -23.30 -10.77
C ALA A 68 4.44 -24.28 -11.50
N ARG A 69 4.74 -25.59 -11.48
CA ARG A 69 3.89 -26.62 -12.11
C ARG A 69 2.53 -26.79 -11.43
N LEU A 70 2.38 -26.39 -10.16
CA LEU A 70 1.07 -26.35 -9.50
C LEU A 70 0.14 -25.30 -10.10
N CYS A 71 0.68 -24.36 -10.87
CA CYS A 71 -0.06 -23.30 -11.54
C CYS A 71 -0.49 -23.71 -12.97
N SER A 72 -0.17 -24.93 -13.40
CA SER A 72 -0.55 -25.41 -14.73
C SER A 72 -2.08 -25.50 -14.89
N ARG A 73 -2.59 -25.15 -16.06
CA ARG A 73 -4.00 -25.38 -16.41
C ARG A 73 -4.30 -26.87 -16.58
N ASP A 74 -3.30 -27.68 -16.93
CA ASP A 74 -3.42 -29.12 -17.07
C ASP A 74 -3.54 -29.79 -15.69
N LYS A 75 -4.67 -30.47 -15.47
CA LYS A 75 -4.95 -31.15 -14.21
C LYS A 75 -4.02 -32.34 -13.98
N ASP A 76 -3.61 -33.05 -15.03
CA ASP A 76 -2.74 -34.21 -14.90
C ASP A 76 -1.32 -33.73 -14.54
N GLU A 77 -0.84 -32.68 -15.20
CA GLU A 77 0.44 -32.05 -14.85
C GLU A 77 0.46 -31.55 -13.40
N ARG A 78 -0.60 -30.85 -12.96
CA ARG A 78 -0.72 -30.42 -11.56
C ARG A 78 -0.72 -31.59 -10.59
N THR A 79 -1.41 -32.69 -10.93
CA THR A 79 -1.48 -33.89 -10.09
C THR A 79 -0.09 -34.51 -9.93
N THR A 80 0.65 -34.66 -11.03
CA THR A 80 2.05 -35.13 -10.99
C THR A 80 2.94 -34.20 -10.17
N ALA A 81 2.80 -32.87 -10.34
CA ALA A 81 3.59 -31.90 -9.56
C ALA A 81 3.28 -31.98 -8.06
N LEU A 82 2.02 -32.25 -7.70
CA LEU A 82 1.58 -32.40 -6.33
C LEU A 82 2.10 -33.70 -5.68
N GLU A 83 2.15 -34.79 -6.45
CA GLU A 83 2.77 -36.06 -6.04
C GLU A 83 4.28 -35.90 -5.84
N GLU A 84 4.98 -35.23 -6.76
CA GLU A 84 6.41 -34.92 -6.63
C GLU A 84 6.70 -34.05 -5.41
N LEU A 85 5.89 -33.01 -5.16
CA LEU A 85 6.01 -32.18 -3.97
C LEU A 85 5.85 -33.03 -2.71
N SER A 86 4.85 -33.91 -2.69
CA SER A 86 4.59 -34.81 -1.57
C SER A 86 5.77 -35.74 -1.32
N GLN A 87 6.30 -36.37 -2.36
CA GLN A 87 7.46 -37.26 -2.24
C GLN A 87 8.69 -36.52 -1.72
N LYS A 88 8.97 -35.30 -2.22
CA LYS A 88 10.09 -34.48 -1.74
C LYS A 88 9.97 -34.12 -0.27
N VAL A 89 8.77 -33.71 0.16
CA VAL A 89 8.50 -33.41 1.57
C VAL A 89 8.69 -34.67 2.42
N LEU A 90 8.12 -35.81 2.02
CA LEU A 90 8.23 -37.08 2.75
C LEU A 90 9.68 -37.59 2.85
N VAL A 91 10.48 -37.44 1.79
CA VAL A 91 11.92 -37.74 1.81
C VAL A 91 12.64 -36.84 2.82
N CYS A 92 12.31 -35.55 2.86
CA CYS A 92 12.88 -34.61 3.83
C CYS A 92 12.44 -34.90 5.27
N LEU A 93 11.29 -35.55 5.48
CA LEU A 93 10.82 -36.01 6.79
C LEU A 93 11.58 -37.26 7.29
N GLY A 94 12.46 -37.85 6.48
CA GLY A 94 13.28 -38.97 6.91
C GLY A 94 12.50 -40.27 7.11
N LEU A 95 11.34 -40.42 6.47
CA LEU A 95 10.60 -41.70 6.42
C LEU A 95 11.48 -42.85 5.89
N ASP A 96 12.55 -42.53 5.15
CA ASP A 96 13.56 -43.50 4.67
C ASP A 96 14.86 -43.58 5.50
N ARG A 97 15.14 -42.63 6.43
CA ARG A 97 16.35 -42.66 7.32
C ARG A 97 16.13 -41.86 8.62
N PRO A 98 16.25 -42.49 9.80
CA PRO A 98 16.13 -41.78 11.08
C PRO A 98 17.38 -40.92 11.37
N GLY A 99 17.19 -39.62 11.60
CA GLY A 99 18.22 -38.77 12.24
C GLY A 99 18.46 -37.35 11.68
N SER A 100 17.82 -36.92 10.59
CA SER A 100 17.99 -35.54 10.09
C SER A 100 16.80 -35.00 9.29
N ALA A 101 15.59 -35.10 9.82
CA ALA A 101 14.41 -34.49 9.20
C ALA A 101 14.46 -32.97 9.42
N GLN A 102 14.82 -32.20 8.39
CA GLN A 102 14.75 -30.73 8.44
C GLN A 102 14.10 -30.21 7.17
N LEU A 103 12.77 -30.03 7.23
CA LEU A 103 12.10 -29.15 6.28
C LEU A 103 12.56 -27.72 6.55
N SER A 104 12.94 -26.99 5.50
CA SER A 104 13.31 -25.58 5.66
C SER A 104 12.10 -24.77 6.10
N LYS A 105 12.37 -23.69 6.83
CA LYS A 105 11.35 -22.73 7.26
C LYS A 105 10.52 -22.23 6.08
N GLU A 106 11.17 -21.94 4.95
CA GLU A 106 10.54 -21.43 3.74
C GLU A 106 9.52 -22.42 3.16
N VAL A 107 9.87 -23.71 3.10
CA VAL A 107 8.97 -24.76 2.61
C VAL A 107 7.74 -24.88 3.51
N LEU A 108 7.92 -24.85 4.82
CA LEU A 108 6.80 -24.89 5.78
C LEU A 108 5.87 -23.68 5.64
N LEU A 109 6.42 -22.48 5.44
CA LEU A 109 5.63 -21.27 5.22
C LEU A 109 4.88 -21.31 3.88
N HIS A 110 5.53 -21.84 2.84
CA HIS A 110 4.88 -22.01 1.54
C HIS A 110 3.71 -23.00 1.62
N LEU A 111 3.90 -24.14 2.31
CA LEU A 111 2.84 -25.11 2.56
C LEU A 111 1.70 -24.49 3.39
N LEU A 112 2.01 -23.69 4.41
CA LEU A 112 1.00 -22.97 5.21
C LEU A 112 0.16 -22.02 4.35
N ARG A 113 0.79 -21.30 3.43
CA ARG A 113 0.09 -20.44 2.47
C ARG A 113 -0.79 -21.27 1.53
N LEU A 114 -0.25 -22.34 0.94
CA LEU A 114 -1.01 -23.20 0.03
C LEU A 114 -2.20 -23.86 0.73
N SER A 115 -2.07 -24.30 1.98
CA SER A 115 -3.17 -24.91 2.73
C SER A 115 -4.30 -23.94 3.05
N SER A 116 -3.98 -22.64 3.20
CA SER A 116 -4.93 -21.62 3.64
C SER A 116 -5.52 -20.78 2.51
N LEU A 117 -4.73 -20.41 1.51
CA LEU A 117 -5.09 -19.39 0.51
C LEU A 117 -5.19 -19.90 -0.93
N CYS A 118 -4.69 -21.11 -1.25
CA CYS A 118 -4.76 -21.61 -2.62
C CYS A 118 -6.24 -21.82 -3.04
N PRO A 119 -6.69 -21.35 -4.21
CA PRO A 119 -8.09 -21.53 -4.62
C PRO A 119 -8.41 -22.94 -5.13
N LEU A 120 -7.39 -23.71 -5.50
CA LEU A 120 -7.52 -25.12 -5.91
C LEU A 120 -7.65 -26.03 -4.69
N LYS A 121 -8.81 -26.67 -4.55
CA LYS A 121 -9.13 -27.51 -3.39
C LYS A 121 -8.16 -28.68 -3.23
N GLU A 122 -7.75 -29.31 -4.33
CA GLU A 122 -6.80 -30.43 -4.33
C GLU A 122 -5.43 -30.01 -3.76
N VAL A 123 -4.94 -28.82 -4.11
CA VAL A 123 -3.68 -28.29 -3.62
C VAL A 123 -3.78 -27.92 -2.14
N ARG A 124 -4.88 -27.26 -1.72
CA ARG A 124 -5.11 -26.94 -0.30
C ARG A 124 -5.13 -28.19 0.58
N MET A 125 -5.90 -29.20 0.16
CA MET A 125 -6.06 -30.44 0.93
C MET A 125 -4.74 -31.17 1.09
N LYS A 126 -3.95 -31.26 0.02
CA LYS A 126 -2.64 -31.91 0.08
C LYS A 126 -1.63 -31.12 0.92
N ALA A 127 -1.58 -29.79 0.79
CA ALA A 127 -0.71 -28.98 1.63
C ALA A 127 -1.05 -29.11 3.11
N THR A 128 -2.35 -29.17 3.44
CA THR A 128 -2.84 -29.43 4.81
C THR A 128 -2.40 -30.80 5.32
N GLU A 129 -2.51 -31.83 4.48
CA GLU A 129 -2.06 -33.19 4.80
C GLU A 129 -0.55 -33.23 5.08
N LEU A 130 0.26 -32.60 4.22
CA LEU A 130 1.71 -32.56 4.36
C LEU A 130 2.16 -31.84 5.64
N LEU A 131 1.50 -30.73 6.00
CA LEU A 131 1.75 -30.06 7.28
C LEU A 131 1.37 -30.94 8.47
N ARG A 132 0.24 -31.64 8.40
CA ARG A 132 -0.17 -32.58 9.46
C ARG A 132 0.85 -33.70 9.63
N THR A 133 1.31 -34.31 8.53
CA THR A 133 2.34 -35.36 8.57
C THR A 133 3.66 -34.83 9.16
N ALA A 134 4.09 -33.63 8.76
CA ALA A 134 5.27 -33.00 9.36
C ALA A 134 5.10 -32.80 10.88
N GLN A 135 3.91 -32.40 11.33
CA GLN A 135 3.60 -32.25 12.75
C GLN A 135 3.60 -33.58 13.51
N GLU A 136 3.07 -34.65 12.92
CA GLU A 136 3.07 -36.02 13.47
C GLU A 136 4.50 -36.57 13.62
N GLU A 137 5.39 -36.24 12.69
CA GLU A 137 6.84 -36.56 12.75
C GLU A 137 7.63 -35.63 13.69
N GLY A 138 6.96 -34.79 14.48
CA GLY A 138 7.58 -33.94 15.49
C GLY A 138 8.23 -32.65 14.95
N ILE A 139 8.00 -32.28 13.69
CA ILE A 139 8.44 -31.00 13.15
C ILE A 139 7.53 -29.89 13.67
N ASN A 140 8.15 -28.80 14.13
CA ASN A 140 7.41 -27.61 14.52
C ASN A 140 6.85 -26.89 13.29
N VAL A 141 5.55 -27.05 13.04
CA VAL A 141 4.85 -26.45 11.90
C VAL A 141 4.33 -25.04 12.22
N PRO A 142 4.44 -24.08 11.28
CA PRO A 142 3.93 -22.73 11.49
C PRO A 142 2.40 -22.72 11.43
N ARG A 143 1.80 -21.79 12.16
CA ARG A 143 0.37 -21.47 12.07
C ARG A 143 0.17 -20.00 11.71
N ALA A 144 -0.87 -19.74 10.93
CA ALA A 144 -1.29 -18.38 10.63
C ALA A 144 -1.77 -17.66 11.91
N LEU A 145 -1.38 -16.40 12.07
CA LEU A 145 -1.77 -15.57 13.20
C LEU A 145 -3.17 -14.95 13.01
N ALA A 146 -3.52 -14.64 11.76
CA ALA A 146 -4.82 -14.12 11.39
C ALA A 146 -5.76 -15.25 10.94
N SER A 147 -7.06 -15.08 11.19
CA SER A 147 -8.11 -16.02 10.77
C SER A 147 -8.62 -15.79 9.35
N GLY A 148 -8.17 -14.74 8.67
CA GLY A 148 -8.58 -14.41 7.31
C GLY A 148 -7.89 -13.17 6.74
N PRO A 149 -8.27 -12.73 5.54
CA PRO A 149 -7.53 -11.70 4.80
C PRO A 149 -7.60 -10.30 5.40
N SER A 150 -8.65 -9.99 6.15
CA SER A 150 -8.92 -8.66 6.72
C SER A 150 -9.21 -8.76 8.21
N ALA A 151 -8.74 -7.77 8.97
CA ALA A 151 -9.11 -7.55 10.37
C ALA A 151 -10.46 -6.82 10.53
N PHE A 152 -10.99 -6.23 9.45
CA PHE A 152 -12.20 -5.41 9.45
C PHE A 152 -13.41 -6.13 8.84
N ILE A 153 -13.15 -7.06 7.92
CA ILE A 153 -14.18 -7.81 7.18
C ILE A 153 -14.21 -9.24 7.73
N PRO A 154 -15.38 -9.77 8.14
CA PRO A 154 -15.50 -11.14 8.59
C PRO A 154 -15.00 -12.15 7.55
N ALA A 155 -14.21 -13.14 7.96
CA ALA A 155 -13.63 -14.14 7.04
C ALA A 155 -14.67 -14.90 6.20
N LYS A 156 -15.90 -15.07 6.73
CA LYS A 156 -17.03 -15.68 6.02
C LYS A 156 -17.51 -14.90 4.79
N GLU A 157 -17.11 -13.64 4.64
CA GLU A 157 -17.44 -12.82 3.47
C GLU A 157 -16.34 -12.84 2.41
N LEU A 158 -15.16 -13.34 2.77
CA LEU A 158 -13.97 -13.41 1.91
C LEU A 158 -13.60 -14.88 1.65
N LEU A 159 -14.61 -15.70 1.35
CA LEU A 159 -14.43 -17.13 1.13
C LEU A 159 -13.70 -17.39 -0.19
N ILE A 160 -12.71 -18.28 -0.12
CA ILE A 160 -12.00 -18.81 -1.29
C ILE A 160 -12.93 -19.68 -2.15
N ASP A 161 -13.73 -20.54 -1.49
CA ASP A 161 -14.74 -21.40 -2.13
C ASP A 161 -16.09 -20.67 -2.24
N GLY A 162 -16.06 -19.46 -2.80
CA GLY A 162 -17.22 -18.57 -2.91
C GLY A 162 -17.61 -18.26 -4.35
N PRO A 163 -18.55 -17.31 -4.57
CA PRO A 163 -18.97 -16.90 -5.91
C PRO A 163 -17.82 -16.32 -6.77
N ASN A 164 -16.73 -15.90 -6.13
CA ASN A 164 -15.57 -15.31 -6.79
C ASN A 164 -14.42 -16.33 -7.00
N GLN A 165 -14.67 -17.62 -6.83
CA GLN A 165 -13.62 -18.65 -6.90
C GLN A 165 -12.93 -18.68 -8.27
N ASP A 166 -13.66 -18.51 -9.37
CA ASP A 166 -13.10 -18.62 -10.73
C ASP A 166 -12.00 -17.57 -10.98
N ILE A 167 -12.23 -16.30 -10.64
CA ILE A 167 -11.22 -15.25 -10.80
C ILE A 167 -10.02 -15.47 -9.86
N LEU A 168 -10.24 -16.03 -8.67
CA LEU A 168 -9.14 -16.39 -7.76
C LEU A 168 -8.31 -17.55 -8.33
N ILE A 169 -8.94 -18.57 -8.92
CA ILE A 169 -8.25 -19.65 -9.63
C ILE A 169 -7.40 -19.08 -10.76
N GLU A 170 -7.98 -18.24 -11.62
CA GLU A 170 -7.26 -17.60 -12.72
C GLU A 170 -6.06 -16.77 -12.22
N SER A 171 -6.23 -16.06 -11.10
CA SER A 171 -5.15 -15.32 -10.43
C SER A 171 -4.03 -16.26 -9.97
N PHE A 172 -4.38 -17.37 -9.33
CA PHE A 172 -3.40 -18.37 -8.87
C PHE A 172 -2.65 -19.01 -10.03
N LEU A 173 -3.35 -19.40 -11.09
CA LEU A 173 -2.74 -20.04 -12.25
C LEU A 173 -1.78 -19.08 -12.98
N SER A 174 -2.06 -17.78 -12.95
CA SER A 174 -1.25 -16.76 -13.62
C SER A 174 -0.06 -16.28 -12.78
N LEU A 175 -0.24 -16.09 -11.47
CA LEU A 175 0.73 -15.45 -10.58
C LEU A 175 1.40 -16.42 -9.58
N GLY A 176 0.90 -17.65 -9.48
CA GLY A 176 1.36 -18.66 -8.52
C GLY A 176 1.05 -18.35 -7.05
N ARG A 177 0.30 -17.28 -6.79
CA ARG A 177 -0.16 -16.90 -5.45
C ARG A 177 -1.47 -16.13 -5.54
N VAL A 178 -2.27 -16.26 -4.49
CA VAL A 178 -3.44 -15.40 -4.22
C VAL A 178 -3.19 -14.79 -2.85
N ASP A 179 -2.88 -13.50 -2.83
CA ASP A 179 -2.64 -12.76 -1.61
C ASP A 179 -3.94 -12.17 -1.03
N HIS A 180 -3.90 -11.71 0.22
CA HIS A 180 -5.05 -11.12 0.88
C HIS A 180 -5.62 -9.90 0.13
N LEU A 181 -4.76 -9.13 -0.54
CA LEU A 181 -5.16 -7.99 -1.36
C LEU A 181 -6.06 -8.45 -2.53
N THR A 182 -5.62 -9.47 -3.27
CA THR A 182 -6.37 -10.10 -4.36
C THR A 182 -7.70 -10.66 -3.85
N MET A 183 -7.70 -11.32 -2.69
CA MET A 183 -8.92 -11.88 -2.09
C MET A 183 -9.97 -10.81 -1.78
N VAL A 184 -9.57 -9.65 -1.25
CA VAL A 184 -10.52 -8.56 -0.95
C VAL A 184 -10.99 -7.89 -2.24
N MET A 185 -10.09 -7.65 -3.20
CA MET A 185 -10.47 -7.09 -4.50
C MET A 185 -11.39 -8.01 -5.31
N ALA A 186 -11.34 -9.32 -5.09
CA ALA A 186 -12.20 -10.29 -5.77
C ALA A 186 -13.70 -10.12 -5.46
N LEU A 187 -14.07 -9.34 -4.43
CA LEU A 187 -15.45 -8.88 -4.24
C LEU A 187 -15.97 -8.05 -5.43
N HIS A 188 -15.06 -7.51 -6.25
CA HIS A 188 -15.36 -6.75 -7.47
C HIS A 188 -14.53 -7.31 -8.65
N PRO A 189 -14.91 -8.46 -9.26
CA PRO A 189 -14.09 -9.16 -10.25
C PRO A 189 -13.71 -8.33 -11.49
N ALA A 190 -14.62 -7.48 -11.95
CA ALA A 190 -14.37 -6.56 -13.08
C ALA A 190 -13.19 -5.62 -12.79
N TYR A 191 -13.11 -5.10 -11.57
CA TYR A 191 -12.00 -4.26 -11.13
C TYR A 191 -10.71 -5.07 -10.92
N LEU A 192 -10.80 -6.23 -10.25
CA LEU A 192 -9.62 -7.08 -10.04
C LEU A 192 -8.92 -7.43 -11.37
N SER A 193 -9.69 -7.69 -12.42
CA SER A 193 -9.18 -8.04 -13.74
C SER A 193 -8.35 -6.92 -14.39
N CYS A 194 -8.80 -5.66 -14.32
CA CYS A 194 -8.03 -4.52 -14.85
C CYS A 194 -6.87 -4.12 -13.91
N TYR A 195 -7.04 -4.28 -12.60
CA TYR A 195 -5.96 -4.11 -11.63
C TYR A 195 -4.79 -5.06 -11.90
N GLN A 196 -5.05 -6.35 -12.06
CA GLN A 196 -4.00 -7.36 -12.29
C GLN A 196 -3.22 -7.13 -13.58
N ARG A 197 -3.92 -6.77 -14.67
CA ARG A 197 -3.27 -6.41 -15.94
C ARG A 197 -2.35 -5.20 -15.78
N THR A 198 -2.81 -4.18 -15.05
CA THR A 198 -2.00 -2.98 -14.77
C THR A 198 -0.80 -3.30 -13.90
N GLN A 199 -0.97 -4.10 -12.84
CA GLN A 199 0.13 -4.55 -11.97
C GLN A 199 1.19 -5.32 -12.76
N HIS A 200 0.76 -6.28 -13.58
CA HIS A 200 1.66 -7.08 -14.42
C HIS A 200 2.42 -6.18 -15.41
N ALA A 201 1.76 -5.23 -16.06
CA ALA A 201 2.42 -4.28 -16.94
C ALA A 201 3.41 -3.37 -16.22
N LEU A 202 3.09 -2.93 -15.00
CA LEU A 202 3.95 -2.04 -14.22
C LEU A 202 5.21 -2.70 -13.70
N LEU A 203 5.12 -3.97 -13.26
CA LEU A 203 6.19 -4.65 -12.54
C LEU A 203 6.92 -5.68 -13.41
N GLU A 204 6.21 -6.45 -14.22
CA GLU A 204 6.75 -7.63 -14.91
C GLU A 204 7.14 -7.41 -16.37
N LEU A 205 6.34 -6.65 -17.13
CA LEU A 205 6.59 -6.43 -18.57
C LEU A 205 7.84 -5.57 -18.83
N ASP A 206 8.46 -5.73 -20.00
CA ASP A 206 9.60 -4.89 -20.38
C ASP A 206 9.26 -3.40 -20.34
N GLY A 207 10.19 -2.58 -19.87
CA GLY A 207 9.96 -1.16 -19.65
C GLY A 207 11.24 -0.41 -19.27
N PRO A 208 11.17 0.92 -19.12
CA PRO A 208 12.35 1.78 -18.93
C PRO A 208 13.23 1.43 -17.72
N LEU A 209 12.64 0.86 -16.67
CA LEU A 209 13.34 0.51 -15.42
C LEU A 209 13.56 -1.00 -15.29
N PRO A 210 14.70 -1.45 -14.71
CA PRO A 210 14.90 -2.85 -14.35
C PRO A 210 13.88 -3.35 -13.32
N CYS A 211 13.45 -4.62 -13.41
CA CYS A 211 12.41 -5.19 -12.52
C CYS A 211 12.68 -4.97 -11.02
N HIS A 212 13.89 -5.30 -10.52
CA HIS A 212 14.26 -5.06 -9.12
C HIS A 212 14.19 -3.56 -8.74
N TRP A 213 14.49 -2.63 -9.64
CA TRP A 213 14.34 -1.19 -9.35
C TRP A 213 12.88 -0.81 -9.16
N ARG A 214 11.97 -1.40 -9.95
CA ARG A 214 10.52 -1.13 -9.85
C ARG A 214 9.98 -1.58 -8.50
N HIS A 215 10.33 -2.79 -8.06
CA HIS A 215 9.98 -3.27 -6.73
C HIS A 215 10.58 -2.38 -5.64
N TYR A 216 11.84 -1.97 -5.77
CA TYR A 216 12.46 -1.08 -4.78
C TYR A 216 11.77 0.29 -4.70
N ILE A 217 11.40 0.89 -5.84
CA ILE A 217 10.61 2.15 -5.87
C ILE A 217 9.27 1.96 -5.15
N ALA A 218 8.58 0.84 -5.38
CA ALA A 218 7.34 0.52 -4.68
C ALA A 218 7.56 0.36 -3.17
N ILE A 219 8.68 -0.23 -2.73
CA ILE A 219 9.05 -0.31 -1.30
C ILE A 219 9.19 1.10 -0.70
N LEU A 220 9.91 2.01 -1.37
CA LEU A 220 10.11 3.38 -0.90
C LEU A 220 8.79 4.16 -0.83
N ALA A 221 7.88 3.94 -1.78
CA ALA A 221 6.55 4.52 -1.79
C ALA A 221 5.69 3.97 -0.64
N ALA A 222 5.63 2.65 -0.47
CA ALA A 222 4.87 2.00 0.60
C ALA A 222 5.34 2.43 2.01
N ALA A 223 6.64 2.66 2.15
CA ALA A 223 7.26 3.11 3.40
C ALA A 223 6.75 4.50 3.85
N ARG A 224 6.38 5.40 2.92
CA ARG A 224 5.80 6.73 3.24
C ARG A 224 4.51 6.63 4.05
N HIS A 225 3.75 5.54 3.92
CA HIS A 225 2.51 5.28 4.65
C HIS A 225 2.62 4.16 5.69
N HIS A 226 3.85 3.81 6.09
CA HIS A 226 4.10 2.75 7.07
C HIS A 226 3.46 1.41 6.69
N CYS A 227 3.29 1.15 5.40
CA CYS A 227 2.53 0.01 4.92
C CYS A 227 3.41 -1.25 4.87
N ALA A 228 3.61 -1.88 6.02
CA ALA A 228 4.45 -3.08 6.15
C ALA A 228 4.02 -4.23 5.22
N TYR A 229 2.72 -4.35 4.95
CA TYR A 229 2.17 -5.35 4.03
C TYR A 229 2.79 -5.22 2.63
N LEU A 230 2.75 -4.02 2.03
CA LEU A 230 3.31 -3.79 0.70
C LEU A 230 4.84 -3.74 0.70
N VAL A 231 5.46 -3.25 1.78
CA VAL A 231 6.91 -3.32 1.95
C VAL A 231 7.38 -4.77 1.90
N HIS A 232 6.74 -5.70 2.62
CA HIS A 232 7.10 -7.11 2.58
C HIS A 232 6.84 -7.75 1.21
N GLN A 233 5.68 -7.50 0.60
CA GLN A 233 5.36 -8.01 -0.75
C GLN A 233 6.40 -7.59 -1.79
N HIS A 234 6.70 -6.29 -1.87
CA HIS A 234 7.66 -5.81 -2.85
C HIS A 234 9.11 -6.16 -2.47
N SER A 235 9.43 -6.37 -1.18
CA SER A 235 10.75 -6.88 -0.77
C SER A 235 10.97 -8.31 -1.26
N ALA A 236 9.96 -9.17 -1.20
CA ALA A 236 10.05 -10.52 -1.77
C ALA A 236 10.30 -10.46 -3.29
N GLY A 237 9.48 -9.70 -4.03
CA GLY A 237 9.66 -9.53 -5.48
C GLY A 237 11.00 -8.87 -5.86
N PHE A 238 11.49 -7.93 -5.03
CA PHE A 238 12.81 -7.32 -5.22
C PHE A 238 13.94 -8.35 -5.15
N LEU A 239 13.92 -9.22 -4.14
CA LEU A 239 14.93 -10.27 -3.97
C LEU A 239 14.82 -11.35 -5.06
N GLU A 240 13.60 -11.75 -5.43
CA GLU A 240 13.35 -12.68 -6.53
C GLU A 240 13.88 -12.14 -7.87
N ALA A 241 13.77 -10.82 -8.09
CA ALA A 241 14.32 -10.14 -9.26
C ALA A 241 15.85 -9.89 -9.21
N GLY A 242 16.56 -10.45 -8.21
CA GLY A 242 18.01 -10.34 -8.05
C GLY A 242 18.49 -9.05 -7.37
N GLY A 243 17.60 -8.36 -6.65
CA GLY A 243 17.94 -7.17 -5.87
C GLY A 243 18.88 -7.48 -4.69
N GLU A 244 19.75 -6.53 -4.37
CA GLU A 244 20.71 -6.65 -3.27
C GLU A 244 20.04 -6.42 -1.90
N GLU A 245 20.07 -7.42 -1.03
CA GLU A 245 19.44 -7.38 0.31
C GLU A 245 19.86 -6.15 1.14
N GLY A 246 21.10 -5.68 0.99
CA GLY A 246 21.61 -4.50 1.69
C GLY A 246 20.79 -3.23 1.47
N TRP A 247 20.11 -3.09 0.33
CA TRP A 247 19.24 -1.94 0.03
C TRP A 247 18.01 -1.88 0.94
N LEU A 248 17.55 -3.03 1.45
CA LEU A 248 16.41 -3.13 2.36
C LEU A 248 16.76 -2.71 3.79
N CYS A 249 18.05 -2.74 4.17
CA CYS A 249 18.49 -2.37 5.50
C CYS A 249 18.57 -0.85 5.71
N SER A 250 18.92 -0.10 4.66
CA SER A 250 19.01 1.36 4.71
C SER A 250 18.96 1.96 3.31
N LEU A 251 18.25 3.09 3.19
CA LEU A 251 18.23 3.90 1.97
C LEU A 251 19.64 4.30 1.47
N ARG A 252 20.61 4.41 2.39
CA ARG A 252 22.00 4.77 2.07
C ARG A 252 22.73 3.72 1.23
N HIS A 253 22.27 2.47 1.23
CA HIS A 253 22.85 1.40 0.43
C HIS A 253 22.31 1.38 -1.01
N ALA A 254 21.17 2.03 -1.28
CA ALA A 254 20.62 2.11 -2.63
C ALA A 254 21.50 2.98 -3.56
N PRO A 255 21.37 2.86 -4.90
CA PRO A 255 22.01 3.77 -5.83
C PRO A 255 21.56 5.23 -5.62
N THR A 256 22.46 6.19 -5.86
CA THR A 256 22.15 7.63 -5.81
C THR A 256 20.95 7.98 -6.70
N LYS A 257 20.76 7.27 -7.81
CA LYS A 257 19.67 7.50 -8.75
C LYS A 257 18.31 7.22 -8.14
N LEU A 258 18.19 6.14 -7.38
CA LEU A 258 16.94 5.83 -6.67
C LEU A 258 16.72 6.77 -5.48
N ARG A 259 17.80 7.19 -4.79
CA ARG A 259 17.69 8.19 -3.72
C ARG A 259 17.24 9.56 -4.20
N SER A 260 17.59 9.97 -5.43
CA SER A 260 17.17 11.27 -5.94
C SER A 260 15.65 11.40 -6.07
N LEU A 261 14.89 10.29 -6.08
CA LEU A 261 13.43 10.29 -6.09
C LEU A 261 12.78 10.68 -4.76
N GLN A 262 13.50 10.75 -3.63
CA GLN A 262 12.89 10.93 -2.31
C GLN A 262 12.04 12.19 -2.19
N THR A 263 12.49 13.32 -2.77
CA THR A 263 11.72 14.56 -2.81
C THR A 263 10.40 14.36 -3.56
N LEU A 264 10.43 13.74 -4.74
CA LEU A 264 9.20 13.51 -5.50
C LEU A 264 8.29 12.49 -4.80
N ASN A 265 8.86 11.45 -4.18
CA ASN A 265 8.16 10.43 -3.43
C ASN A 265 7.35 11.01 -2.25
N LYS A 266 7.99 11.82 -1.40
CA LYS A 266 7.30 12.45 -0.25
C LYS A 266 6.21 13.43 -0.69
N LEU A 267 6.44 14.19 -1.77
CA LEU A 267 5.44 15.11 -2.32
C LEU A 267 4.26 14.35 -2.90
N LEU A 268 4.49 13.35 -3.76
CA LEU A 268 3.45 12.49 -4.34
C LEU A 268 2.59 11.81 -3.27
N ALA A 269 3.20 11.31 -2.20
CA ALA A 269 2.49 10.62 -1.13
C ALA A 269 1.52 11.53 -0.37
N HIS A 270 1.93 12.78 -0.11
CA HIS A 270 1.34 13.59 0.94
C HIS A 270 0.81 14.94 0.47
N ARG A 271 1.51 15.63 -0.44
CA ARG A 271 1.22 17.00 -0.88
C ARG A 271 1.53 17.18 -2.37
N PRO A 272 0.86 16.46 -3.28
CA PRO A 272 1.22 16.44 -4.70
C PRO A 272 1.05 17.79 -5.38
N TRP A 273 0.23 18.69 -4.85
CA TRP A 273 0.05 20.05 -5.36
C TRP A 273 1.30 20.94 -5.25
N LEU A 274 2.29 20.55 -4.43
CA LEU A 274 3.56 21.26 -4.33
C LEU A 274 4.56 20.88 -5.45
N ILE A 275 4.22 19.90 -6.29
CA ILE A 275 5.11 19.46 -7.37
C ILE A 275 5.14 20.52 -8.48
N THR A 276 6.32 21.08 -8.74
CA THR A 276 6.55 22.09 -9.77
C THR A 276 7.47 21.55 -10.87
N GLN A 277 7.61 22.31 -11.97
CA GLN A 277 8.56 22.00 -13.04
C GLN A 277 10.01 21.91 -12.56
N GLN A 278 10.37 22.59 -11.47
CA GLN A 278 11.73 22.58 -10.93
C GLN A 278 12.10 21.19 -10.40
N HIS A 279 11.17 20.53 -9.68
CA HIS A 279 11.39 19.16 -9.21
C HIS A 279 11.61 18.18 -10.38
N ILE A 280 10.97 18.42 -11.52
CA ILE A 280 11.19 17.63 -12.74
C ILE A 280 12.57 17.94 -13.33
N GLN A 281 12.91 19.22 -13.47
CA GLN A 281 14.19 19.69 -14.01
C GLN A 281 15.40 19.14 -13.23
N GLU A 282 15.32 19.11 -11.90
CA GLU A 282 16.37 18.56 -11.03
C GLU A 282 16.69 17.08 -11.32
N LEU A 283 15.71 16.32 -11.81
CA LEU A 283 15.87 14.89 -12.12
C LEU A 283 16.31 14.61 -13.56
N VAL A 284 15.85 15.41 -14.53
CA VAL A 284 15.99 15.07 -15.96
C VAL A 284 16.92 15.99 -16.76
N SER A 285 17.37 17.10 -16.16
CA SER A 285 18.23 18.08 -16.84
C SER A 285 19.57 17.47 -17.27
N PRO A 286 20.19 17.97 -18.36
CA PRO A 286 21.46 17.43 -18.85
C PRO A 286 22.63 17.48 -17.85
N GLY A 287 22.59 18.39 -16.87
CA GLY A 287 23.59 18.50 -15.80
C GLY A 287 23.26 17.72 -14.52
N ALA A 288 22.14 17.00 -14.48
CA ALA A 288 21.78 16.19 -13.32
C ALA A 288 22.69 14.96 -13.21
N GLU A 289 23.28 14.75 -12.03
CA GLU A 289 24.03 13.53 -11.70
C GLU A 289 23.44 12.91 -10.44
N PRO A 290 22.75 11.76 -10.53
CA PRO A 290 22.44 10.96 -11.73
C PRO A 290 21.20 11.45 -12.49
N ARG A 291 21.22 11.32 -13.82
CA ARG A 291 20.14 11.75 -14.71
C ARG A 291 19.06 10.68 -14.90
N TRP A 292 17.81 11.11 -14.85
CA TRP A 292 16.63 10.34 -15.26
C TRP A 292 16.21 10.73 -16.69
N SER A 293 15.90 9.74 -17.52
CA SER A 293 15.12 10.02 -18.74
C SER A 293 13.65 10.29 -18.38
N LEU A 294 12.90 10.96 -19.26
CA LEU A 294 11.47 11.18 -19.05
C LEU A 294 10.69 9.86 -19.00
N ALA A 295 11.12 8.83 -19.76
CA ALA A 295 10.50 7.50 -19.75
C ALA A 295 10.74 6.75 -18.42
N GLU A 296 11.96 6.80 -17.88
CA GLU A 296 12.26 6.25 -16.56
C GLU A 296 11.50 7.02 -15.46
N LEU A 297 11.46 8.35 -15.54
CA LEU A 297 10.80 9.18 -14.55
C LEU A 297 9.29 8.92 -14.53
N ILE A 298 8.63 8.85 -15.69
CA ILE A 298 7.19 8.60 -15.71
C ILE A 298 6.85 7.21 -15.16
N HIS A 299 7.68 6.20 -15.43
CA HIS A 299 7.50 4.85 -14.89
C HIS A 299 7.64 4.87 -13.37
N ALA A 300 8.66 5.55 -12.83
CA ALA A 300 8.84 5.72 -11.39
C ALA A 300 7.68 6.49 -10.73
N VAL A 301 7.18 7.55 -11.37
CA VAL A 301 6.04 8.35 -10.88
C VAL A 301 4.78 7.50 -10.79
N ILE A 302 4.47 6.71 -11.82
CA ILE A 302 3.30 5.84 -11.82
C ILE A 302 3.44 4.74 -10.76
N LEU A 303 4.63 4.13 -10.63
CA LEU A 303 4.90 3.16 -9.56
C LEU A 303 4.66 3.75 -8.17
N MET A 304 5.24 4.94 -7.88
CA MET A 304 5.06 5.60 -6.59
C MET A 304 3.59 5.94 -6.32
N ALA A 305 2.91 6.59 -7.28
CA ALA A 305 1.51 6.98 -7.12
C ALA A 305 0.59 5.76 -6.95
N HIS A 306 0.81 4.71 -7.75
CA HIS A 306 0.06 3.45 -7.67
C HIS A 306 0.26 2.76 -6.31
N THR A 307 1.48 2.69 -5.82
CA THR A 307 1.75 2.08 -4.51
C THR A 307 1.20 2.92 -3.37
N HIS A 308 1.27 4.26 -3.43
CA HIS A 308 0.64 5.14 -2.44
C HIS A 308 -0.86 4.90 -2.35
N SER A 309 -1.55 4.87 -3.49
CA SER A 309 -2.99 4.58 -3.53
C SER A 309 -3.30 3.17 -3.04
N LEU A 310 -2.45 2.19 -3.35
CA LEU A 310 -2.60 0.83 -2.84
C LEU A 310 -2.43 0.75 -1.32
N CYS A 311 -1.55 1.56 -0.71
CA CYS A 311 -1.48 1.70 0.75
C CYS A 311 -2.82 2.16 1.34
N SER A 312 -3.54 3.08 0.68
CA SER A 312 -4.87 3.48 1.10
C SER A 312 -5.82 2.29 1.14
N PHE A 313 -5.84 1.46 0.09
CA PHE A 313 -6.69 0.27 0.04
C PHE A 313 -6.32 -0.75 1.13
N VAL A 314 -5.03 -1.05 1.30
CA VAL A 314 -4.53 -2.00 2.30
C VAL A 314 -4.97 -1.61 3.71
N TRP A 315 -4.81 -0.33 4.06
CA TRP A 315 -5.22 0.18 5.37
C TRP A 315 -6.74 0.32 5.49
N GLY A 316 -7.40 0.77 4.43
CA GLY A 316 -8.85 0.98 4.35
C GLY A 316 -9.65 -0.30 4.55
N CYS A 317 -9.17 -1.41 3.98
CA CYS A 317 -9.73 -2.74 4.16
C CYS A 317 -9.12 -3.51 5.33
N GLY A 318 -8.14 -2.95 6.05
CA GLY A 318 -7.52 -3.57 7.21
C GLY A 318 -6.88 -4.93 6.93
N LEU A 319 -6.12 -5.05 5.83
CA LEU A 319 -5.51 -6.32 5.43
C LEU A 319 -4.57 -6.86 6.52
N ASN A 320 -4.70 -8.16 6.79
CA ASN A 320 -3.78 -8.87 7.67
C ASN A 320 -2.47 -9.20 6.93
N PRO A 321 -1.32 -9.30 7.64
CA PRO A 321 -0.09 -9.83 7.05
C PRO A 321 -0.32 -11.22 6.43
N GLU A 322 0.35 -11.50 5.31
CA GLU A 322 0.31 -12.81 4.66
C GLU A 322 0.85 -13.91 5.59
N PRO A 323 0.32 -15.14 5.53
CA PRO A 323 0.72 -16.24 6.41
C PRO A 323 2.17 -16.69 6.22
N ASP A 324 2.82 -16.34 5.10
CA ASP A 324 4.23 -16.61 4.82
C ASP A 324 5.14 -15.40 5.11
N HIS A 325 4.59 -14.25 5.50
CA HIS A 325 5.34 -13.03 5.82
C HIS A 325 5.57 -12.86 7.32
N VAL A 326 6.61 -12.09 7.68
CA VAL A 326 6.88 -11.73 9.08
C VAL A 326 5.68 -11.02 9.68
N GLY A 327 5.23 -11.50 10.85
CA GLY A 327 4.03 -11.01 11.54
C GLY A 327 2.73 -11.69 11.11
N GLY A 328 2.75 -12.59 10.11
CA GLY A 328 1.59 -13.39 9.68
C GLY A 328 1.57 -14.83 10.18
N TYR A 329 2.68 -15.35 10.71
CA TYR A 329 2.78 -16.70 11.29
C TYR A 329 3.47 -16.73 12.65
N THR A 330 3.29 -17.86 13.35
CA THR A 330 4.08 -18.22 14.52
C THR A 330 4.37 -19.72 14.54
N PHE A 331 5.55 -20.07 15.05
CA PHE A 331 5.94 -21.45 15.38
C PHE A 331 5.64 -21.81 16.84
N GLN A 332 5.01 -20.90 17.58
CA GLN A 332 4.66 -21.17 18.97
C GLN A 332 3.35 -21.95 19.05
N PRO A 333 3.27 -22.99 19.90
CA PRO A 333 2.06 -23.75 20.11
C PRO A 333 0.93 -22.86 20.64
N SER A 334 -0.31 -23.25 20.38
CA SER A 334 -1.49 -22.56 20.89
C SER A 334 -1.50 -22.62 22.41
N SER A 335 -1.21 -21.49 23.07
CA SER A 335 -1.38 -21.41 24.53
C SER A 335 -2.86 -21.59 24.89
N PRO A 336 -3.21 -22.41 25.90
CA PRO A 336 -4.58 -22.51 26.38
C PRO A 336 -5.01 -21.14 26.93
N GLY A 337 -5.83 -20.41 26.19
CA GLY A 337 -6.28 -19.05 26.54
C GLY A 337 -5.99 -17.98 25.48
N HIS A 338 -5.17 -18.27 24.47
CA HIS A 338 -4.95 -17.35 23.34
C HIS A 338 -5.86 -17.76 22.17
N LEU A 339 -7.15 -17.40 22.24
CA LEU A 339 -7.95 -17.27 21.01
C LEU A 339 -7.19 -16.36 20.03
N PRO A 340 -7.27 -16.55 18.71
CA PRO A 340 -6.76 -15.58 17.74
C PRO A 340 -7.45 -14.26 18.06
N ARG A 341 -6.73 -13.38 18.75
CA ARG A 341 -7.28 -12.11 19.21
C ARG A 341 -7.28 -11.22 17.98
N SER A 342 -8.37 -11.21 17.23
CA SER A 342 -8.71 -10.06 16.41
C SER A 342 -8.66 -8.87 17.37
N PRO A 343 -7.83 -7.83 17.13
CA PRO A 343 -7.73 -6.70 18.05
C PRO A 343 -9.06 -6.01 18.30
N HIS A 344 -10.09 -6.25 17.47
CA HIS A 344 -11.42 -5.67 17.60
C HIS A 344 -12.49 -6.64 17.08
N SER A 345 -12.79 -7.71 17.83
CA SER A 345 -14.13 -8.30 17.73
C SER A 345 -15.08 -7.35 18.47
N PRO A 346 -16.11 -6.76 17.83
CA PRO A 346 -17.17 -6.14 18.60
C PRO A 346 -17.78 -7.21 19.50
N ALA A 347 -18.00 -6.86 20.77
CA ALA A 347 -18.73 -7.71 21.69
C ALA A 347 -20.07 -8.08 21.04
N HIS A 348 -20.50 -9.32 21.26
CA HIS A 348 -21.80 -9.86 20.87
C HIS A 348 -22.88 -8.77 20.98
N GLU A 349 -23.44 -8.34 19.86
CA GLU A 349 -24.63 -7.50 19.89
C GLU A 349 -25.79 -8.36 20.41
N ASP A 350 -26.21 -8.02 21.61
CA ASP A 350 -27.43 -8.50 22.23
C ASP A 350 -28.61 -8.00 21.36
N GLY A 351 -29.43 -8.92 20.88
CA GLY A 351 -30.42 -8.69 19.82
C GLY A 351 -31.54 -7.72 20.22
N ARG A 352 -31.28 -6.41 20.11
CA ARG A 352 -32.32 -5.38 20.02
C ARG A 352 -32.60 -5.03 18.56
N PRO A 353 -33.85 -4.71 18.19
CA PRO A 353 -34.21 -4.40 16.82
C PRO A 353 -33.73 -2.99 16.43
N GLU A 354 -32.48 -2.86 15.98
CA GLU A 354 -31.93 -1.65 15.31
C GLU A 354 -32.25 -1.61 13.80
N LEU A 355 -32.87 -2.66 13.26
CA LEU A 355 -33.15 -2.81 11.83
C LEU A 355 -34.03 -1.71 11.23
N VAL A 356 -34.96 -1.15 12.02
CA VAL A 356 -35.92 -0.14 11.55
C VAL A 356 -35.28 1.23 11.38
N ASP A 357 -34.29 1.59 12.21
CA ASP A 357 -33.62 2.90 12.15
C ASP A 357 -32.66 2.97 10.95
N GLY A 358 -31.97 1.86 10.67
CA GLY A 358 -31.02 1.77 9.57
C GLY A 358 -31.63 1.76 8.17
N GLU A 359 -32.83 1.20 8.02
CA GLU A 359 -33.59 1.26 6.76
C GLU A 359 -33.99 2.70 6.42
N VAL A 360 -34.43 3.46 7.42
CA VAL A 360 -34.79 4.88 7.26
C VAL A 360 -33.57 5.73 6.85
N GLU A 361 -32.37 5.46 7.39
CA GLU A 361 -31.15 6.19 7.01
C GLU A 361 -30.78 5.97 5.53
N VAL A 362 -30.84 4.72 5.05
CA VAL A 362 -30.53 4.38 3.65
C VAL A 362 -31.57 4.97 2.70
N GLU A 363 -32.86 4.86 3.03
CA GLU A 363 -33.94 5.46 2.24
C GLU A 363 -33.83 6.99 2.17
N LEU A 364 -33.43 7.65 3.26
CA LEU A 364 -33.20 9.09 3.28
C LEU A 364 -32.04 9.48 2.37
N LEU A 365 -30.96 8.70 2.34
CA LEU A 365 -29.85 8.91 1.41
C LEU A 365 -30.31 8.74 -0.05
N MET A 366 -31.09 7.70 -0.34
CA MET A 366 -31.66 7.48 -1.67
C MET A 366 -32.55 8.65 -2.10
N LYS A 367 -33.40 9.15 -1.21
CA LYS A 367 -34.25 10.32 -1.46
C LYS A 367 -33.41 11.56 -1.77
N ARG A 368 -32.36 11.82 -0.99
CA ARG A 368 -31.43 12.94 -1.24
C ARG A 368 -30.73 12.83 -2.58
N MET A 369 -30.38 11.63 -3.03
CA MET A 369 -29.78 11.41 -4.35
C MET A 369 -30.75 11.79 -5.48
N VAL A 370 -32.01 11.39 -5.36
CA VAL A 370 -33.06 11.74 -6.34
C VAL A 370 -33.32 13.26 -6.34
N GLU A 371 -33.40 13.87 -5.16
CA GLU A 371 -33.60 15.32 -5.03
C GLU A 371 -32.46 16.11 -5.68
N LEU A 372 -31.20 15.70 -5.48
CA LEU A 372 -30.04 16.35 -6.11
C LEU A 372 -30.05 16.24 -7.63
N GLN A 373 -30.53 15.12 -8.19
CA GLN A 373 -30.67 14.96 -9.65
C GLN A 373 -31.73 15.89 -10.25
N GLN A 374 -32.68 16.36 -9.43
CA GLN A 374 -33.78 17.24 -9.85
C GLN A 374 -33.52 18.72 -9.53
N GLN A 375 -32.42 19.06 -8.85
CA GLN A 375 -32.09 20.43 -8.50
C GLN A 375 -31.68 21.26 -9.72
N GLN A 376 -32.09 22.54 -9.71
CA GLN A 376 -31.70 23.51 -10.72
C GLN A 376 -30.19 23.79 -10.66
N GLU A 377 -29.57 23.97 -11.81
CA GLU A 377 -28.15 24.34 -11.91
C GLU A 377 -27.84 25.61 -11.12
N CYS A 378 -26.78 25.54 -10.30
CA CYS A 378 -26.27 26.63 -9.50
C CYS A 378 -25.40 27.57 -10.36
N THR A 379 -25.30 28.85 -10.01
CA THR A 379 -24.41 29.77 -10.73
C THR A 379 -22.93 29.40 -10.53
N GLN A 380 -22.06 29.75 -11.47
CA GLN A 380 -20.63 29.44 -11.37
C GLN A 380 -19.97 30.03 -10.11
N GLU A 381 -20.38 31.23 -9.68
CA GLU A 381 -19.87 31.88 -8.46
C GLU A 381 -20.26 31.12 -7.19
N GLU A 382 -21.49 30.62 -7.12
CA GLU A 382 -21.95 29.79 -6.00
C GLU A 382 -21.21 28.45 -5.94
N MET A 383 -20.94 27.85 -7.11
CA MET A 383 -20.19 26.58 -7.22
C MET A 383 -18.77 26.73 -6.68
N VAL A 384 -18.10 27.83 -7.02
CA VAL A 384 -16.79 28.18 -6.45
C VAL A 384 -16.89 28.35 -4.94
N THR A 385 -17.91 29.06 -4.45
CA THR A 385 -18.11 29.27 -3.00
C THR A 385 -18.36 27.95 -2.25
N ARG A 386 -19.11 27.02 -2.84
CA ARG A 386 -19.39 25.70 -2.28
C ARG A 386 -18.14 24.83 -2.24
N PHE A 387 -17.32 24.86 -3.30
CA PHE A 387 -16.01 24.21 -3.32
C PHE A 387 -15.11 24.73 -2.20
N GLU A 388 -15.02 26.07 -2.06
CA GLU A 388 -14.22 26.72 -1.02
C GLU A 388 -14.64 26.30 0.39
N ARG A 389 -15.95 26.21 0.62
CA ARG A 389 -16.51 25.76 1.89
C ARG A 389 -16.18 24.30 2.18
N GLU A 390 -16.36 23.42 1.20
CA GLU A 390 -16.09 21.98 1.34
C GLU A 390 -14.60 21.73 1.62
N ARG A 391 -13.72 22.38 0.86
CA ARG A 391 -12.27 22.30 1.02
C ARG A 391 -11.79 22.81 2.39
N SER A 392 -12.44 23.84 2.92
CA SER A 392 -12.08 24.44 4.22
C SER A 392 -12.65 23.67 5.42
N GLU A 393 -13.45 22.61 5.18
CA GLU A 393 -14.00 21.77 6.23
C GLU A 393 -12.88 20.93 6.87
N SER A 394 -12.36 21.38 8.01
CA SER A 394 -11.37 20.59 8.75
C SER A 394 -12.08 19.47 9.53
N ILE A 395 -12.05 18.28 8.95
CA ILE A 395 -12.48 17.05 9.61
C ILE A 395 -11.28 16.46 10.38
N PRO A 396 -11.37 16.30 11.72
CA PRO A 396 -10.30 15.71 12.50
C PRO A 396 -10.13 14.23 12.15
N THR A 397 -8.99 13.90 11.55
CA THR A 397 -8.49 12.52 11.44
C THR A 397 -7.59 12.29 12.64
N ALA A 398 -8.13 11.73 13.73
CA ALA A 398 -7.37 11.52 14.95
C ALA A 398 -7.26 10.03 15.27
N LEU A 399 -6.03 9.51 15.22
CA LEU A 399 -5.46 8.53 16.15
C LEU A 399 -3.92 8.52 15.98
N VAL A 400 -3.18 8.76 17.07
CA VAL A 400 -1.75 8.45 17.12
C VAL A 400 -1.62 6.94 17.13
N ARG A 401 -1.16 6.38 16.01
CA ARG A 401 -0.74 4.98 15.99
C ARG A 401 0.63 4.84 16.63
N GLY A 402 0.91 3.67 17.23
CA GLY A 402 2.23 3.36 17.78
C GLY A 402 3.34 3.51 16.74
N ALA A 403 4.58 3.62 17.20
CA ALA A 403 5.74 3.79 16.35
C ALA A 403 5.76 2.75 15.20
N PRO A 404 5.97 3.15 13.95
CA PRO A 404 6.06 2.22 12.84
C PRO A 404 7.21 1.22 13.04
N PRO A 405 7.13 0.02 12.44
CA PRO A 405 8.22 -0.95 12.51
C PRO A 405 9.55 -0.32 12.06
N GLY A 406 10.64 -0.59 12.77
CA GLY A 406 11.96 0.00 12.46
C GLY A 406 12.44 -0.25 11.02
N LEU A 407 12.02 -1.38 10.43
CA LEU A 407 12.26 -1.75 9.02
C LEU A 407 11.65 -0.77 8.01
N VAL A 408 10.59 -0.06 8.36
CA VAL A 408 9.95 0.92 7.46
C VAL A 408 10.67 2.27 7.57
N LEU A 409 11.10 2.65 8.77
CA LEU A 409 11.73 3.95 9.01
C LEU A 409 13.13 4.08 8.38
N CYS A 410 13.89 2.99 8.24
CA CYS A 410 15.23 3.05 7.64
C CYS A 410 15.22 3.32 6.13
N LEU A 411 14.04 3.30 5.50
CA LEU A 411 13.82 3.48 4.05
C LEU A 411 13.24 4.86 3.71
N VAL A 412 13.03 5.74 4.69
CA VAL A 412 12.32 7.01 4.54
C VAL A 412 13.17 8.19 5.00
N GLU A 413 13.31 9.20 4.16
CA GLU A 413 13.81 10.53 4.55
C GLU A 413 12.65 11.42 5.02
N GLU A 414 12.84 12.22 6.07
CA GLU A 414 11.81 13.12 6.63
C GLU A 414 10.48 12.37 6.90
N PRO A 415 10.48 11.40 7.85
CA PRO A 415 9.28 10.63 8.19
C PRO A 415 8.16 11.50 8.77
N GLU A 416 8.45 12.69 9.27
CA GLU A 416 7.48 13.67 9.75
C GLU A 416 6.73 14.41 8.64
N PHE A 417 7.21 14.38 7.39
CA PHE A 417 6.51 14.99 6.26
C PHE A 417 5.23 14.20 5.95
N ARG A 418 4.07 14.76 6.30
CA ARG A 418 2.74 14.15 6.14
C ARG A 418 1.84 15.03 5.29
N TYR A 419 0.67 14.50 4.97
CA TYR A 419 -0.41 15.29 4.42
C TYR A 419 -0.76 16.42 5.39
N GLU A 420 -0.95 17.60 4.82
CA GLU A 420 -1.55 18.76 5.47
C GLU A 420 -2.75 19.15 4.61
N ASP A 421 -3.82 19.65 5.25
CA ASP A 421 -5.01 20.07 4.52
C ASP A 421 -4.64 21.06 3.42
N PHE A 422 -5.14 20.86 2.20
CA PHE A 422 -4.84 21.73 1.06
C PHE A 422 -5.11 23.20 1.38
N ALA A 423 -6.17 23.51 2.12
CA ALA A 423 -6.45 24.85 2.62
C ALA A 423 -6.30 24.90 4.15
N PRO A 424 -5.07 25.02 4.69
CA PRO A 424 -4.87 25.13 6.13
C PRO A 424 -5.42 26.47 6.63
N ARG A 425 -6.05 26.47 7.81
CA ARG A 425 -6.68 27.69 8.34
C ARG A 425 -5.60 28.74 8.66
N GLY A 426 -5.73 29.94 8.08
CA GLY A 426 -4.91 31.11 8.44
C GLY A 426 -3.65 31.32 7.60
N GLU A 427 -3.41 30.50 6.57
CA GLU A 427 -2.29 30.66 5.63
C GLU A 427 -2.78 30.97 4.20
N GLN A 428 -1.88 31.43 3.32
CA GLN A 428 -2.19 31.54 1.89
C GLN A 428 -2.43 30.13 1.33
N SER A 429 -3.64 29.88 0.84
CA SER A 429 -3.97 28.58 0.25
C SER A 429 -3.20 28.36 -1.05
N PRO A 430 -2.73 27.13 -1.33
CA PRO A 430 -2.12 26.77 -2.60
C PRO A 430 -3.10 27.02 -3.76
N HIS A 431 -2.54 27.22 -4.95
CA HIS A 431 -3.33 27.46 -6.16
C HIS A 431 -4.20 26.26 -6.52
N ILE A 432 -5.50 26.48 -6.66
CA ILE A 432 -6.49 25.46 -7.06
C ILE A 432 -6.19 24.98 -8.46
N MET A 433 -6.13 23.67 -8.66
CA MET A 433 -6.07 23.12 -10.01
C MET A 433 -7.50 22.95 -10.54
N ARG A 434 -7.89 23.72 -11.57
CA ARG A 434 -9.13 23.45 -12.27
C ARG A 434 -8.93 22.25 -13.18
N ALA A 435 -9.88 21.32 -13.16
CA ALA A 435 -9.85 20.14 -14.01
C ALA A 435 -9.83 20.54 -15.51
N GLN A 436 -10.45 21.66 -15.87
CA GLN A 436 -10.43 22.22 -17.23
C GLN A 436 -9.04 22.69 -17.68
N ASP A 437 -8.17 23.10 -16.74
CA ASP A 437 -6.84 23.58 -17.07
C ASP A 437 -5.88 22.40 -17.34
N TYR A 438 -6.10 21.26 -16.67
CA TYR A 438 -5.32 20.02 -16.86
C TYR A 438 -6.09 18.78 -16.38
N SER A 439 -6.77 18.11 -17.30
CA SER A 439 -7.54 16.86 -17.09
C SER A 439 -6.76 15.59 -17.46
N TRP A 440 -7.26 14.44 -17.02
CA TRP A 440 -6.70 13.16 -17.45
C TRP A 440 -6.98 12.91 -18.94
N GLU A 441 -8.22 13.17 -19.34
CA GLU A 441 -8.77 12.92 -20.67
C GLU A 441 -8.07 13.75 -21.75
N ASP A 442 -7.87 15.05 -21.51
CA ASP A 442 -7.30 15.95 -22.52
C ASP A 442 -5.76 15.94 -22.52
N HIS A 443 -5.13 15.67 -21.37
CA HIS A 443 -3.69 15.84 -21.20
C HIS A 443 -2.99 14.60 -20.65
N GLY A 444 -3.43 14.11 -19.49
CA GLY A 444 -2.72 13.07 -18.74
C GLY A 444 -2.54 11.76 -19.52
N PHE A 445 -3.62 11.27 -20.11
CA PHE A 445 -3.65 10.04 -20.92
C PHE A 445 -2.62 10.09 -22.07
N SER A 446 -2.66 11.16 -22.86
CA SER A 446 -1.80 11.35 -24.02
C SER A 446 -0.32 11.49 -23.61
N LEU A 447 -0.04 12.18 -22.50
CA LEU A 447 1.32 12.31 -21.99
C LEU A 447 1.89 10.96 -21.54
N VAL A 448 1.12 10.19 -20.77
CA VAL A 448 1.54 8.87 -20.30
C VAL A 448 1.82 7.96 -21.48
N ASN A 449 0.89 7.82 -22.44
CA ASN A 449 1.09 6.94 -23.60
C ASN A 449 2.26 7.37 -24.49
N ARG A 450 2.60 8.67 -24.52
CA ARG A 450 3.79 9.15 -25.24
C ARG A 450 5.10 8.75 -24.57
N LEU A 451 5.15 8.73 -23.23
CA LEU A 451 6.38 8.49 -22.47
C LEU A 451 6.54 7.04 -22.00
N LEU A 452 5.43 6.34 -21.81
CA LEU A 452 5.34 4.94 -21.42
C LEU A 452 4.12 4.32 -22.15
N PRO A 453 4.34 3.75 -23.35
CA PRO A 453 3.28 3.19 -24.19
C PRO A 453 2.39 2.19 -23.45
N ASP A 454 1.12 2.11 -23.87
CA ASP A 454 0.04 1.24 -23.35
C ASP A 454 -0.38 1.48 -21.89
N MET A 455 0.49 2.10 -21.07
CA MET A 455 0.19 2.36 -19.66
C MET A 455 -0.95 3.37 -19.47
N GLY A 456 -1.08 4.35 -20.37
CA GLY A 456 -2.20 5.28 -20.34
C GLY A 456 -3.53 4.57 -20.55
N GLN A 457 -3.58 3.57 -21.44
CA GLN A 457 -4.78 2.75 -21.65
C GLN A 457 -5.14 1.89 -20.44
N LEU A 458 -4.15 1.27 -19.79
CA LEU A 458 -4.37 0.44 -18.60
C LEU A 458 -4.87 1.26 -17.40
N LEU A 459 -4.30 2.45 -17.19
CA LEU A 459 -4.75 3.37 -16.15
C LEU A 459 -6.15 3.93 -16.44
N ASP A 460 -6.41 4.31 -17.69
CA ASP A 460 -7.73 4.79 -18.10
C ASP A 460 -8.80 3.73 -17.88
N GLU A 461 -8.54 2.48 -18.27
CA GLU A 461 -9.46 1.38 -18.04
C GLU A 461 -9.75 1.18 -16.54
N LYS A 462 -8.76 1.27 -15.65
CA LYS A 462 -9.00 1.23 -14.19
C LYS A 462 -9.93 2.34 -13.73
N PHE A 463 -9.68 3.58 -14.18
CA PHE A 463 -10.51 4.73 -13.82
C PHE A 463 -11.95 4.55 -14.33
N GLN A 464 -12.12 4.12 -15.58
CA GLN A 464 -13.44 3.88 -16.17
C GLN A 464 -14.17 2.73 -15.50
N VAL A 465 -13.49 1.61 -15.19
CA VAL A 465 -14.11 0.47 -14.51
C VAL A 465 -14.63 0.88 -13.14
N VAL A 466 -13.85 1.59 -12.31
CA VAL A 466 -14.31 2.04 -10.98
C VAL A 466 -15.39 3.12 -11.07
N SER A 467 -15.26 4.05 -12.01
CA SER A 467 -16.28 5.09 -12.28
C SER A 467 -17.59 4.50 -12.81
N GLY A 468 -17.54 3.40 -13.55
CA GLY A 468 -18.71 2.70 -14.09
C GLY A 468 -19.29 1.62 -13.18
N LEU A 469 -18.51 1.13 -12.20
CA LEU A 469 -18.90 0.00 -11.36
C LEU A 469 -20.18 0.33 -10.57
N THR A 470 -21.21 -0.49 -10.76
CA THR A 470 -22.46 -0.42 -10.02
C THR A 470 -23.12 -1.79 -10.02
N TYR A 471 -23.82 -2.09 -8.93
CA TYR A 471 -24.66 -3.27 -8.80
C TYR A 471 -26.14 -2.94 -8.88
N HIS A 472 -26.46 -1.69 -9.22
CA HIS A 472 -27.81 -1.12 -9.13
C HIS A 472 -28.46 -1.43 -7.78
N ARG A 473 -27.68 -1.33 -6.71
CA ARG A 473 -28.07 -1.72 -5.35
C ARG A 473 -27.46 -0.76 -4.35
N MET A 474 -28.19 -0.51 -3.27
CA MET A 474 -27.72 0.20 -2.08
C MET A 474 -28.21 -0.54 -0.83
N ALA A 475 -27.28 -1.12 -0.06
CA ALA A 475 -27.55 -1.97 1.09
C ALA A 475 -28.48 -3.15 0.75
N MET A 476 -29.75 -3.08 1.18
CA MET A 476 -30.80 -4.04 0.88
C MET A 476 -31.71 -3.65 -0.30
N HIS A 477 -31.63 -2.41 -0.79
CA HIS A 477 -32.48 -1.90 -1.87
C HIS A 477 -31.89 -2.19 -3.24
N GLU A 478 -32.70 -2.74 -4.14
CA GLU A 478 -32.35 -3.02 -5.53
C GLU A 478 -32.84 -1.89 -6.46
N ASP A 479 -32.39 -1.91 -7.72
CA ASP A 479 -32.69 -0.93 -8.76
C ASP A 479 -32.36 0.53 -8.41
N VAL A 480 -31.28 0.73 -7.65
CA VAL A 480 -30.82 2.07 -7.23
C VAL A 480 -29.70 2.58 -8.13
N ASP A 481 -29.88 3.74 -8.75
CA ASP A 481 -28.78 4.45 -9.43
C ASP A 481 -27.87 5.15 -8.40
N THR A 482 -26.68 4.58 -8.21
CA THR A 482 -25.67 5.09 -7.27
C THR A 482 -24.71 6.11 -7.87
N CYS A 483 -24.88 6.51 -9.14
CA CYS A 483 -23.96 7.39 -9.86
C CYS A 483 -23.66 8.69 -9.11
N THR A 484 -24.69 9.36 -8.58
CA THR A 484 -24.54 10.62 -7.84
C THR A 484 -23.67 10.46 -6.59
N LEU A 485 -23.86 9.38 -5.83
CA LEU A 485 -23.07 9.08 -4.63
C LEU A 485 -21.61 8.74 -4.97
N ARG A 486 -21.39 7.95 -6.02
CA ARG A 486 -20.05 7.56 -6.47
C ARG A 486 -19.26 8.77 -7.00
N LYS A 487 -19.90 9.65 -7.77
CA LYS A 487 -19.33 10.93 -8.20
C LYS A 487 -19.00 11.84 -7.01
N ALA A 488 -19.87 11.90 -6.00
CA ALA A 488 -19.61 12.69 -4.80
C ALA A 488 -18.39 12.20 -4.01
N LEU A 489 -18.20 10.88 -3.89
CA LEU A 489 -16.99 10.32 -3.31
C LEU A 489 -15.73 10.73 -4.09
N TRP A 490 -15.72 10.52 -5.41
CA TRP A 490 -14.59 10.89 -6.28
C TRP A 490 -14.23 12.37 -6.16
N ASN A 491 -15.23 13.24 -6.31
CA ASN A 491 -15.03 14.69 -6.31
C ASN A 491 -14.67 15.23 -4.92
N TYR A 492 -15.12 14.58 -3.84
CA TYR A 492 -14.67 14.91 -2.49
C TYR A 492 -13.17 14.63 -2.32
N ILE A 493 -12.66 13.50 -2.82
CA ILE A 493 -11.22 13.19 -2.75
C ILE A 493 -10.43 14.19 -3.58
N HIS A 494 -10.85 14.47 -4.81
CA HIS A 494 -10.23 15.51 -5.65
C HIS A 494 -10.24 16.89 -4.96
N CYS A 495 -11.33 17.23 -4.24
CA CYS A 495 -11.43 18.44 -3.43
C CYS A 495 -10.38 18.48 -2.30
N LEU A 496 -10.18 17.37 -1.58
CA LEU A 496 -9.13 17.25 -0.54
C LEU A 496 -7.73 17.52 -1.12
N TYR A 497 -7.50 17.15 -2.38
CA TYR A 497 -6.24 17.41 -3.10
C TYR A 497 -6.25 18.73 -3.90
N GLY A 498 -7.27 19.59 -3.73
CA GLY A 498 -7.35 20.91 -4.34
C GLY A 498 -7.66 20.95 -5.84
N ILE A 499 -8.29 19.89 -6.36
CA ILE A 499 -8.74 19.78 -7.75
C ILE A 499 -10.22 20.12 -7.83
N ARG A 500 -10.57 21.12 -8.66
CA ARG A 500 -11.94 21.61 -8.83
C ARG A 500 -12.50 21.28 -10.20
N TYR A 501 -13.70 20.73 -10.25
CA TYR A 501 -14.51 20.59 -11.46
C TYR A 501 -15.52 21.73 -11.53
N ASP A 502 -15.38 22.63 -12.50
CA ASP A 502 -16.29 23.78 -12.64
C ASP A 502 -17.75 23.41 -12.96
N ASP A 503 -18.01 22.19 -13.45
CA ASP A 503 -19.33 21.65 -13.77
C ASP A 503 -19.94 20.78 -12.65
N TYR A 504 -19.30 20.73 -11.47
CA TYR A 504 -19.76 19.88 -10.37
C TYR A 504 -20.18 20.66 -9.11
N ASP A 505 -21.38 20.37 -8.61
CA ASP A 505 -21.91 21.02 -7.41
C ASP A 505 -21.43 20.35 -6.12
N TYR A 506 -20.40 20.96 -5.53
CA TYR A 506 -19.82 20.52 -4.26
C TYR A 506 -20.80 20.63 -3.07
N GLY A 507 -21.94 21.33 -3.21
CA GLY A 507 -23.02 21.28 -2.23
C GLY A 507 -23.57 19.86 -2.05
N GLY A 508 -23.61 19.07 -3.12
CA GLY A 508 -24.07 17.67 -3.08
C GLY A 508 -23.20 16.76 -2.21
N VAL A 509 -21.91 17.09 -2.01
CA VAL A 509 -21.00 16.32 -1.14
C VAL A 509 -21.50 16.31 0.31
N ASN A 510 -21.92 17.46 0.84
CA ASN A 510 -22.46 17.57 2.21
C ASN A 510 -23.83 16.90 2.37
N VAL A 511 -24.60 16.82 1.28
CA VAL A 511 -25.92 16.20 1.28
C VAL A 511 -25.80 14.68 1.30
N LEU A 512 -24.83 14.12 0.56
CA LEU A 512 -24.67 12.69 0.34
C LEU A 512 -23.67 12.01 1.25
N LEU A 513 -22.56 12.67 1.59
CA LEU A 513 -21.50 12.07 2.40
C LEU A 513 -21.68 12.46 3.87
N GLU A 514 -22.15 11.48 4.65
CA GLU A 514 -22.20 11.60 6.10
C GLU A 514 -20.82 11.90 6.70
N ARG A 515 -20.81 12.54 7.86
CA ARG A 515 -19.58 12.88 8.57
C ARG A 515 -18.69 11.66 8.83
N SER A 516 -19.27 10.52 9.22
CA SER A 516 -18.53 9.27 9.46
C SER A 516 -17.82 8.78 8.20
N LEU A 517 -18.50 8.84 7.06
CA LEU A 517 -17.95 8.49 5.75
C LEU A 517 -16.86 9.48 5.33
N LYS A 518 -17.06 10.79 5.51
CA LYS A 518 -16.03 11.80 5.23
C LYS A 518 -14.78 11.61 6.09
N VAL A 519 -14.94 11.26 7.38
CA VAL A 519 -13.82 10.91 8.27
C VAL A 519 -13.08 9.69 7.74
N PHE A 520 -13.80 8.63 7.35
CA PHE A 520 -13.18 7.42 6.78
C PHE A 520 -12.42 7.74 5.48
N VAL A 521 -13.07 8.40 4.52
CA VAL A 521 -12.47 8.76 3.22
C VAL A 521 -11.25 9.66 3.39
N LYS A 522 -11.33 10.70 4.23
CA LYS A 522 -10.19 11.59 4.51
C LYS A 522 -9.05 10.83 5.19
N THR A 523 -9.35 9.99 6.18
CA THR A 523 -8.34 9.16 6.85
C THR A 523 -7.65 8.25 5.85
N MET A 524 -8.42 7.51 5.05
CA MET A 524 -7.90 6.56 4.07
C MET A 524 -7.10 7.25 2.95
N ALA A 525 -7.53 8.41 2.46
CA ALA A 525 -6.86 9.11 1.37
C ALA A 525 -5.61 9.89 1.80
N CYS A 526 -5.60 10.45 3.01
CA CYS A 526 -4.58 11.40 3.47
C CYS A 526 -3.65 10.83 4.55
N HIS A 527 -4.19 9.97 5.43
CA HIS A 527 -3.49 9.40 6.58
C HIS A 527 -3.81 7.90 6.73
N PRO A 528 -3.59 7.09 5.68
CA PRO A 528 -4.11 5.72 5.64
C PRO A 528 -3.64 4.88 6.84
N GLU A 529 -2.44 5.12 7.35
CA GLU A 529 -1.90 4.47 8.54
C GLU A 529 -2.72 4.68 9.83
N GLN A 530 -3.61 5.68 9.86
CA GLN A 530 -4.51 5.97 11.00
C GLN A 530 -5.88 5.27 10.87
N THR A 531 -6.13 4.54 9.78
CA THR A 531 -7.37 3.78 9.61
C THR A 531 -7.46 2.66 10.65
N THR A 532 -8.59 2.59 11.34
CA THR A 532 -8.86 1.56 12.35
C THR A 532 -10.21 0.89 12.13
N ALA A 533 -10.40 -0.30 12.73
CA ALA A 533 -11.66 -1.02 12.70
C ALA A 533 -12.82 -0.13 13.21
N ARG A 534 -12.58 0.69 14.24
CA ARG A 534 -13.59 1.63 14.75
C ARG A 534 -14.05 2.63 13.68
N ILE A 535 -13.11 3.22 12.93
CA ILE A 535 -13.46 4.15 11.84
C ILE A 535 -14.22 3.39 10.75
N TYR A 536 -13.76 2.19 10.38
CA TYR A 536 -14.38 1.36 9.34
C TYR A 536 -15.82 0.93 9.66
N HIS A 537 -16.10 0.54 10.91
CA HIS A 537 -17.44 0.14 11.34
C HIS A 537 -18.35 1.34 11.64
N ALA A 538 -17.82 2.55 11.79
CA ALA A 538 -18.62 3.73 12.13
C ALA A 538 -19.45 4.29 10.96
N PHE A 539 -18.97 4.17 9.72
CA PHE A 539 -19.68 4.64 8.52
C PHE A 539 -20.48 3.51 7.88
N TRP A 540 -21.59 3.85 7.20
CA TRP A 540 -22.40 2.90 6.42
C TRP A 540 -22.67 1.59 7.17
N ARG A 541 -23.23 1.70 8.38
CA ARG A 541 -23.42 0.54 9.29
C ARG A 541 -24.31 -0.53 8.70
N HIS A 542 -25.28 -0.11 7.88
CA HIS A 542 -26.27 -0.97 7.25
C HIS A 542 -25.88 -1.44 5.83
N PHE A 543 -24.73 -0.99 5.32
CA PHE A 543 -24.22 -1.42 4.02
C PHE A 543 -23.39 -2.68 4.16
N ARG A 544 -23.34 -3.46 3.08
CA ARG A 544 -22.51 -4.67 2.99
C ARG A 544 -21.03 -4.31 2.99
N HIS A 545 -20.18 -5.21 3.48
CA HIS A 545 -18.73 -4.98 3.38
C HIS A 545 -18.24 -4.87 1.93
N SER A 546 -18.87 -5.56 0.97
CA SER A 546 -18.60 -5.36 -0.46
C SER A 546 -18.83 -3.92 -0.91
N GLU A 547 -19.85 -3.23 -0.40
CA GLU A 547 -20.10 -1.83 -0.75
C GLU A 547 -19.07 -0.89 -0.11
N LYS A 548 -18.61 -1.21 1.11
CA LYS A 548 -17.48 -0.51 1.73
C LYS A 548 -16.20 -0.73 0.93
N VAL A 549 -15.91 -1.95 0.47
CA VAL A 549 -14.75 -2.24 -0.40
C VAL A 549 -14.86 -1.49 -1.72
N HIS A 550 -16.05 -1.38 -2.31
CA HIS A 550 -16.28 -0.54 -3.49
C HIS A 550 -15.93 0.94 -3.23
N ALA A 551 -16.35 1.51 -2.10
CA ALA A 551 -15.93 2.86 -1.73
C ALA A 551 -14.41 2.98 -1.57
N ASN A 552 -13.74 1.95 -1.01
CA ASN A 552 -12.28 1.91 -0.93
C ASN A 552 -11.62 1.93 -2.32
N LEU A 553 -12.18 1.24 -3.32
CA LEU A 553 -11.71 1.28 -4.70
C LEU A 553 -11.82 2.68 -5.31
N ILE A 554 -12.96 3.36 -5.11
CA ILE A 554 -13.16 4.75 -5.54
C ILE A 554 -12.12 5.67 -4.89
N VAL A 555 -11.88 5.51 -3.58
CA VAL A 555 -10.88 6.31 -2.84
C VAL A 555 -9.47 6.10 -3.39
N MET A 556 -9.09 4.85 -3.62
CA MET A 556 -7.79 4.49 -4.17
C MET A 556 -7.58 5.10 -5.56
N GLU A 557 -8.52 4.92 -6.49
CA GLU A 557 -8.35 5.38 -7.88
C GLU A 557 -8.41 6.91 -8.02
N ALA A 558 -9.31 7.59 -7.29
CA ALA A 558 -9.36 9.06 -7.32
C ALA A 558 -8.07 9.68 -6.74
N ARG A 559 -7.53 9.08 -5.66
CA ARG A 559 -6.24 9.49 -5.12
C ARG A 559 -5.10 9.29 -6.12
N LEU A 560 -5.07 8.15 -6.81
CA LEU A 560 -4.10 7.86 -7.85
C LEU A 560 -4.15 8.92 -8.96
N GLN A 561 -5.35 9.19 -9.50
CA GLN A 561 -5.54 10.18 -10.56
C GLN A 561 -5.09 11.56 -10.10
N ALA A 562 -5.50 12.02 -8.91
CA ALA A 562 -5.11 13.31 -8.37
C ALA A 562 -3.58 13.48 -8.28
N ALA A 563 -2.86 12.49 -7.73
CA ALA A 563 -1.41 12.54 -7.59
C ALA A 563 -0.69 12.56 -8.96
N LEU A 564 -1.20 11.79 -9.92
CA LEU A 564 -0.68 11.77 -11.29
C LEU A 564 -0.87 13.12 -11.98
N LEU A 565 -2.06 13.72 -11.90
CA LEU A 565 -2.37 14.97 -12.61
C LEU A 565 -1.39 16.10 -12.26
N TYR A 566 -1.06 16.28 -10.97
CA TYR A 566 -0.08 17.30 -10.57
C TYR A 566 1.31 17.08 -11.16
N THR A 567 1.78 15.83 -11.15
CA THR A 567 3.13 15.51 -11.65
C THR A 567 3.18 15.55 -13.17
N LEU A 568 2.15 15.06 -13.85
CA LEU A 568 2.00 15.12 -15.30
C LEU A 568 1.92 16.57 -15.80
N ARG A 569 1.23 17.44 -15.07
CA ARG A 569 1.20 18.88 -15.36
C ARG A 569 2.59 19.50 -15.25
N ALA A 570 3.34 19.18 -14.19
CA ALA A 570 4.72 19.65 -14.01
C ALA A 570 5.66 19.14 -15.13
N ILE A 571 5.53 17.88 -15.55
CA ILE A 571 6.28 17.32 -16.69
C ILE A 571 5.92 18.06 -17.98
N THR A 572 4.63 18.31 -18.23
CA THR A 572 4.17 19.05 -19.42
C THR A 572 4.79 20.44 -19.47
N TYR A 573 4.84 21.17 -18.35
CA TYR A 573 5.47 22.49 -18.31
C TYR A 573 6.99 22.43 -18.51
N TYR A 574 7.67 21.41 -17.99
CA TYR A 574 9.10 21.23 -18.25
C TYR A 574 9.40 20.93 -19.74
N MET A 575 8.49 20.24 -20.43
CA MET A 575 8.66 19.89 -21.85
C MET A 575 8.31 21.02 -22.82
N ARG A 576 7.68 22.10 -22.35
CA ARG A 576 7.42 23.32 -23.11
C ARG A 576 8.62 24.24 -23.01
#